data_AF-A0AA92EIK2-F1
#
_entry.id   AF-A0AA92EIK2-F1
#
_cell.length_a   1.000
_cell.length_b   1.000
_cell.length_c   1.000
_cell.angle_alpha   90.00
_cell.angle_beta   90.00
_cell.angle_gamma   90.00
#
_symmetry.space_group_name_H-M   'P 1'
#
loop_
_entity.id
_entity.type
_entity.pdbx_description
1 polymer ?
#
loop_
_entity_poly.entity_id
_entity_poly.type
_entity_poly.pdbx_seq_one_letter_code
_entity_poly.pdbx_strand_id
1 'polypeptide(L)'
;MNLTVATPAGNSASTLATQFSYVAQASMPQVTSIAPATGSTSGGDAVTMTGSGFTGAAAVKFGALDASTFNVDTDTQITTPAGTLHQGNAW
;
A
#
# COMPACT_ATOMS: atom_id res chain seq x y z
N MET A 1 -11.09 -2.92 19.41
CA MET A 1 -12.34 -3.06 20.17
C MET A 1 -12.41 -4.47 20.74
N ASN A 2 -13.05 -4.71 21.90
CA ASN A 2 -13.16 -6.06 22.48
C ASN A 2 -14.43 -6.77 21.98
N LEU A 3 -14.29 -7.95 21.37
CA LEU A 3 -15.43 -8.83 21.09
C LEU A 3 -15.88 -9.50 22.39
N THR A 4 -17.17 -9.37 22.69
CA THR A 4 -17.83 -10.01 23.83
C THR A 4 -19.08 -10.72 23.34
N VAL A 5 -19.21 -12.01 23.63
CA VAL A 5 -20.44 -12.77 23.40
C VAL A 5 -21.19 -12.91 24.73
N ALA A 6 -22.47 -12.59 24.76
CA ALA A 6 -23.31 -12.62 25.96
C ALA A 6 -24.36 -13.74 25.89
N THR A 7 -24.55 -14.43 27.00
CA THR A 7 -25.65 -15.39 27.22
C THR A 7 -26.32 -15.07 28.57
N PRO A 8 -27.49 -15.67 28.89
CA PRO A 8 -28.09 -15.50 30.22
C PRO A 8 -27.18 -15.91 31.38
N ALA A 9 -26.21 -16.79 31.13
CA ALA A 9 -25.23 -17.23 32.13
C ALA A 9 -24.03 -16.28 32.28
N GLY A 10 -23.91 -15.24 31.44
CA GLY A 10 -22.84 -14.23 31.50
C GLY A 10 -22.14 -13.95 30.17
N ASN A 11 -21.08 -13.16 30.26
CA ASN A 11 -20.27 -12.70 29.13
C ASN A 11 -18.99 -13.52 28.93
N SER A 12 -18.53 -13.63 27.69
CA SER A 12 -17.24 -14.24 27.35
C SER A 12 -16.07 -13.37 27.82
N ALA A 13 -14.94 -13.99 28.17
CA ALA A 13 -13.74 -13.30 28.60
C ALA A 13 -13.14 -12.44 27.48
N SER A 14 -12.79 -11.18 27.80
CA SER A 14 -12.06 -10.31 26.89
C SER A 14 -10.56 -10.56 27.03
N THR A 15 -9.92 -11.07 25.99
CA THR A 15 -8.48 -11.34 25.94
C THR A 15 -7.86 -10.62 24.74
N LEU A 16 -6.52 -10.58 24.67
CA LEU A 16 -5.84 -10.06 23.47
C LEU A 16 -6.25 -10.82 22.19
N ALA A 17 -6.68 -12.08 22.32
CA ALA A 17 -7.19 -12.89 21.20
C ALA A 17 -8.61 -12.52 20.76
N THR A 18 -9.39 -11.76 21.55
CA THR A 18 -10.74 -11.29 21.17
C THR A 18 -10.74 -9.84 20.70
N GLN A 19 -9.57 -9.29 20.41
CA GLN A 19 -9.45 -7.93 19.91
C GLN A 19 -9.83 -7.89 18.42
N PHE A 20 -10.94 -7.21 18.11
CA PHE A 20 -11.41 -6.98 16.75
C PHE A 20 -11.22 -5.52 16.39
N SER A 21 -10.71 -5.26 15.20
CA SER A 21 -10.58 -3.92 14.66
C SER A 21 -11.45 -3.81 13.41
N TYR A 22 -12.30 -2.80 13.36
CA TYR A 22 -12.90 -2.39 12.09
C TYR A 22 -11.78 -1.76 11.26
N VAL A 23 -11.36 -2.45 10.21
CA VAL A 23 -10.73 -1.75 9.10
C VAL A 23 -11.85 -0.99 8.41
N ALA A 24 -11.78 0.35 8.42
CA ALA A 24 -12.51 1.10 7.41
C ALA A 24 -12.14 0.46 6.06
N GLN A 25 -13.11 0.22 5.18
CA GLN A 25 -12.81 -0.13 3.80
C GLN A 25 -11.88 0.99 3.30
N ALA A 26 -10.56 0.72 3.26
CA ALA A 26 -9.61 1.65 2.72
C ALA A 26 -10.10 1.84 1.29
N SER A 27 -10.58 3.05 0.98
CA SER A 27 -10.99 3.40 -0.37
C SER A 27 -9.92 2.86 -1.31
N MET A 28 -10.30 1.99 -2.25
CA MET A 28 -9.34 1.33 -3.13
C MET A 28 -8.38 2.39 -3.67
N PRO A 29 -7.06 2.22 -3.54
CA PRO A 29 -6.11 3.24 -3.96
C PRO A 29 -6.37 3.59 -5.42
N GLN A 30 -6.50 4.88 -5.71
CA GLN A 30 -6.72 5.39 -7.06
C GLN A 30 -5.50 6.20 -7.48
N VAL A 31 -4.96 5.91 -8.65
CA VAL A 31 -3.93 6.75 -9.29
C VAL A 31 -4.63 7.65 -10.30
N THR A 32 -4.48 8.97 -10.15
CA THR A 32 -5.10 9.97 -11.03
C THR A 32 -4.11 10.58 -12.01
N SER A 33 -2.83 10.67 -11.65
CA SER A 33 -1.78 11.16 -12.56
C SER A 33 -0.41 10.58 -12.22
N ILE A 34 0.46 10.58 -13.24
CA ILE A 34 1.84 10.10 -13.18
C ILE A 34 2.73 11.11 -13.91
N ALA A 35 3.85 11.51 -13.30
CA ALA A 35 4.82 12.42 -13.89
C ALA A 35 6.27 11.99 -13.58
N PRO A 36 7.17 11.89 -14.58
CA PRO A 36 6.88 11.98 -16.01
C PRO A 36 5.99 10.81 -16.48
N ALA A 37 5.20 11.02 -17.54
CA ALA A 37 4.31 10.00 -18.09
C ALA A 37 5.05 8.92 -18.91
N THR A 38 6.35 9.12 -19.14
CA THR A 38 7.22 8.21 -19.87
C THR A 38 8.54 8.09 -19.12
N GLY A 39 9.10 6.89 -19.16
CA GLY A 39 10.44 6.59 -18.65
C GLY A 39 11.03 5.39 -19.38
N SER A 40 12.27 5.06 -19.04
CA SER A 40 12.99 3.90 -19.55
C SER A 40 12.24 2.61 -19.22
N THR A 41 12.11 1.72 -20.20
CA THR A 41 11.61 0.36 -19.97
C THR A 41 12.54 -0.48 -19.10
N SER A 42 13.78 -0.03 -18.92
CA SER A 42 14.73 -0.60 -17.95
C SER A 42 14.49 -0.07 -16.52
N GLY A 43 13.49 0.79 -16.32
CA GLY A 43 13.20 1.41 -15.04
C GLY A 43 14.27 2.39 -14.56
N GLY A 44 14.14 2.82 -13.31
CA GLY A 44 15.13 3.67 -12.65
C GLY A 44 14.94 5.18 -12.85
N ASP A 45 13.87 5.61 -13.50
CA ASP A 45 13.48 7.02 -13.52
C ASP A 45 12.72 7.40 -12.25
N ALA A 46 12.91 8.63 -11.78
CA ALA A 46 12.11 9.14 -10.69
C ALA A 46 10.69 9.45 -11.19
N VAL A 47 9.69 8.82 -10.58
CA VAL A 47 8.28 9.01 -10.94
C VAL A 47 7.47 9.43 -9.73
N THR A 48 6.68 10.49 -9.89
CA THR A 48 5.67 10.94 -8.93
C THR A 48 4.30 10.47 -9.38
N MET A 49 3.59 9.77 -8.51
CA MET A 49 2.19 9.38 -8.70
C MET A 49 1.31 10.19 -7.75
N THR A 50 0.22 10.74 -8.28
CA THR A 50 -0.81 11.45 -7.50
C THR A 50 -2.09 10.63 -7.49
N GLY A 51 -2.81 10.67 -6.38
CA GLY A 51 -3.98 9.83 -6.19
C GLY A 51 -4.66 9.97 -4.83
N SER A 52 -5.22 8.88 -4.32
CA SER A 52 -5.82 8.78 -2.99
C SER A 52 -5.73 7.35 -2.44
N GLY A 53 -5.79 7.21 -1.11
CA GLY A 53 -5.78 5.91 -0.46
C GLY A 53 -4.42 5.21 -0.48
N PHE A 54 -3.33 5.97 -0.58
CA PHE A 54 -1.96 5.42 -0.60
C PHE A 54 -1.42 5.07 0.78
N THR A 55 -2.09 5.46 1.87
CA THR A 55 -1.68 5.07 3.22
C THR A 55 -1.67 3.54 3.36
N GLY A 56 -0.50 2.98 3.66
CA GLY A 56 -0.32 1.53 3.77
C GLY A 56 -0.10 0.80 2.45
N ALA A 57 0.17 1.51 1.35
CA ALA A 57 0.59 0.90 0.09
C ALA A 57 1.84 0.01 0.32
N ALA A 58 1.75 -1.24 -0.14
CA ALA A 58 2.80 -2.24 0.07
C ALA A 58 3.63 -2.53 -1.20
N ALA A 59 3.13 -2.16 -2.37
CA ALA A 59 3.81 -2.36 -3.64
C ALA A 59 3.37 -1.31 -4.68
N VAL A 60 4.29 -0.97 -5.57
CA VAL A 60 4.05 -0.18 -6.78
C VAL A 60 4.55 -1.00 -7.96
N LYS A 61 3.78 -1.05 -9.06
CA LYS A 61 4.13 -1.83 -10.27
C LYS A 61 4.02 -0.97 -11.52
N PHE A 62 5.00 -1.08 -12.39
CA PHE A 62 4.99 -0.52 -13.74
C PHE A 62 4.81 -1.67 -14.74
N GLY A 63 3.56 -1.93 -15.14
CA GLY A 63 3.22 -3.10 -15.93
C GLY A 63 3.51 -4.39 -15.15
N ALA A 64 4.47 -5.20 -15.63
CA ALA A 64 4.90 -6.43 -14.97
C ALA A 64 6.04 -6.23 -13.96
N LEU A 65 6.69 -5.07 -13.94
CA LEU A 65 7.87 -4.81 -13.12
C LEU A 65 7.49 -4.21 -11.77
N ASP A 66 7.99 -4.80 -10.69
CA ASP A 66 7.85 -4.26 -9.34
C ASP A 66 8.84 -3.11 -9.08
N ALA A 67 8.33 -2.04 -8.46
CA ALA A 67 9.17 -1.02 -7.84
C ALA A 67 9.98 -1.63 -6.71
N SER A 68 11.30 -1.60 -6.82
CA SER A 68 12.14 -2.14 -5.74
C SER A 68 12.20 -1.20 -4.55
N THR A 69 12.01 0.10 -4.76
CA THR A 69 11.80 1.09 -3.70
C THR A 69 10.77 2.12 -4.13
N PHE A 70 9.91 2.54 -3.20
CA PHE A 70 9.03 3.69 -3.34
C PHE A 70 8.79 4.31 -1.96
N ASN A 71 8.38 5.57 -1.96
CA ASN A 71 8.03 6.33 -0.79
C ASN A 71 6.56 6.72 -0.86
N VAL A 72 5.80 6.43 0.19
CA VAL A 72 4.48 7.03 0.40
C VAL A 72 4.72 8.37 1.08
N ASP A 73 4.68 9.46 0.31
CA ASP A 73 4.93 10.81 0.82
C ASP A 73 3.72 11.31 1.62
N THR A 74 2.52 11.07 1.08
CA THR A 74 1.23 11.37 1.71
C THR A 74 0.18 10.34 1.27
N ASP A 75 -1.04 10.39 1.82
CA ASP A 75 -2.15 9.56 1.33
C ASP A 75 -2.49 9.79 -0.15
N THR A 76 -2.04 10.92 -0.73
CA THR A 76 -2.32 11.33 -2.10
C THR A 76 -1.10 11.38 -3.01
N GLN A 77 0.09 11.05 -2.51
CA GLN A 77 1.33 11.12 -3.28
C GLN A 77 2.29 9.97 -2.95
N ILE A 78 2.78 9.32 -4.00
CA ILE A 78 3.88 8.35 -3.94
C ILE A 78 5.00 8.82 -4.87
N THR A 79 6.24 8.71 -4.43
CA THR A 79 7.42 8.88 -5.27
C THR A 79 8.21 7.59 -5.40
N THR A 80 8.79 7.37 -6.57
CA THR A 80 9.77 6.31 -6.81
C THR A 80 11.11 7.00 -7.05
N PRO A 81 12.16 6.73 -6.27
CA PRO A 81 13.48 7.28 -6.51
C PRO A 81 14.07 6.77 -7.82
N ALA A 82 14.95 7.57 -8.43
CA ALA A 82 15.75 7.09 -9.54
C ALA A 82 16.66 5.94 -9.08
N GLY A 83 16.77 4.90 -9.91
CA GLY A 83 17.80 3.86 -9.77
C GLY A 83 17.37 2.47 -9.28
N THR A 84 16.10 2.19 -8.97
CA THR A 84 15.81 0.84 -8.45
C THR A 84 14.38 0.31 -8.79
N LEU A 85 14.28 -0.47 -9.87
CA LEU A 85 13.35 -1.60 -9.99
C LEU A 85 14.19 -2.89 -9.95
N HIS A 86 13.59 -4.03 -9.58
CA HIS A 86 14.28 -5.33 -9.65
C HIS A 86 14.47 -5.71 -11.12
N GLN A 87 15.59 -5.27 -11.71
CA GLN A 87 16.07 -5.73 -13.00
C GLN A 87 16.54 -7.18 -12.83
N GLY A 88 15.59 -8.11 -12.95
CA GLY A 88 15.89 -9.53 -13.06
C GLY A 88 16.51 -9.84 -14.41
N ASN A 89 17.81 -9.59 -14.56
CA ASN A 89 18.67 -10.25 -15.55
C ASN A 89 20.16 -10.04 -15.21
N ALA A 90 20.64 -10.82 -14.24
CA ALA A 90 22.04 -11.20 -14.15
C ALA A 90 22.18 -12.64 -14.68
N TRP A 91 22.53 -12.78 -15.96
CA TRP A 91 23.20 -13.93 -16.56
C TRP A 91 24.14 -13.41 -17.65
#